data_AF-A0A8J7QCM6-F1
#
_entry.id   AF-A0A8J7QCM6-F1
#
_cell.length_a   1.000
_cell.length_b   1.000
_cell.length_c   1.000
_cell.angle_alpha   90.00
_cell.angle_beta   90.00
_cell.angle_gamma   90.00
#
_symmetry.space_group_name_H-M   'P 1'
#
loop_
_entity.id
_entity.type
_entity.pdbx_description
1 polymer ?
#
loop_
_entity_poly.entity_id
_entity_poly.type
_entity_poly.pdbx_seq_one_letter_code
_entity_poly.pdbx_strand_id
1 'polypeptide(L)'
;VIGLIWAGIARYMYLCGHAYLAGCASVPLADGPAVWDAIRAKHLAPQQFQVRPHIGMGTDLLAPKATAQIPPLVRGYLRLGAWVCGPPAVDDDFGCADFFVLLPMDRVDQRYLKFFLGSVDASVGEGGGAR
;
A
#
# COMPACT_ATOMS: atom_id res chain seq x y z
N VAL A 1 12.02 15.80 2.54
CA VAL A 1 10.91 15.65 3.52
C VAL A 1 10.26 14.27 3.46
N ILE A 2 9.69 13.83 2.33
CA ILE A 2 9.03 12.50 2.19
C ILE A 2 9.89 11.32 2.67
N GLY A 3 11.19 11.31 2.34
CA GLY A 3 12.10 10.25 2.80
C GLY A 3 12.21 10.15 4.33
N LEU A 4 12.16 11.27 5.04
CA LEU A 4 12.22 11.29 6.51
C LEU A 4 10.91 10.79 7.14
N ILE A 5 9.77 11.08 6.51
CA ILE A 5 8.47 10.56 6.94
C ILE A 5 8.46 9.03 6.82
N TRP A 6 8.88 8.51 5.66
CA TRP A 6 8.96 7.07 5.44
C TRP A 6 9.98 6.38 6.37
N ALA A 7 11.12 7.02 6.63
CA ALA A 7 12.08 6.55 7.63
C ALA A 7 11.46 6.47 9.03
N GLY A 8 10.72 7.51 9.44
CA GLY A 8 10.01 7.53 10.71
C GLY A 8 8.95 6.42 10.83
N ILE A 9 8.11 6.24 9.80
CA ILE A 9 7.10 5.18 9.76
C ILE A 9 7.77 3.81 9.82
N ALA A 10 8.78 3.55 8.98
CA ALA A 10 9.49 2.28 8.97
C ALA A 10 10.10 1.95 10.34
N ARG A 11 10.75 2.95 10.97
CA ARG A 11 11.32 2.80 12.31
C ARG A 11 10.26 2.52 13.37
N TYR A 12 9.13 3.22 13.32
CA TYR A 12 8.02 2.98 14.25
C TYR A 12 7.43 1.58 14.10
N MET A 13 7.14 1.17 12.87
CA MET A 13 6.62 -0.17 12.56
C MET A 13 7.56 -1.27 13.09
N TYR A 14 8.87 -1.11 12.87
CA TYR A 14 9.88 -2.06 13.32
C TYR A 14 10.02 -2.10 14.84
N LEU A 15 10.23 -0.95 15.49
CA LEU A 15 10.48 -0.89 16.93
C LEU A 15 9.26 -1.31 17.77
N CYS A 16 8.05 -1.09 17.26
CA CYS A 16 6.82 -1.46 17.96
C CYS A 16 6.29 -2.84 17.56
N GLY A 17 6.93 -3.55 16.62
CA GLY A 17 6.52 -4.88 16.19
C GLY A 17 5.17 -4.93 15.47
N HIS A 18 4.78 -3.85 14.78
CA HIS A 18 3.52 -3.79 14.04
C HIS A 18 3.61 -4.63 12.76
N ALA A 19 2.62 -5.49 12.52
CA ALA A 19 2.65 -6.41 11.38
C ALA A 19 2.16 -5.79 10.05
N TYR A 20 1.34 -4.74 10.11
CA TYR A 20 0.68 -4.17 8.92
C TYR A 20 0.66 -2.65 8.96
N LEU A 21 1.05 -2.03 7.85
CA LEU A 21 0.79 -0.61 7.58
C LEU A 21 -0.36 -0.52 6.58
N ALA A 22 -1.39 0.29 6.88
CA ALA A 22 -2.54 0.48 6.01
C ALA A 22 -2.67 1.96 5.60
N GLY A 23 -3.28 2.19 4.44
CA GLY A 23 -3.54 3.54 3.94
C GLY A 23 -4.38 3.54 2.68
N CYS A 24 -4.42 4.68 2.00
CA CYS A 24 -5.05 4.83 0.69
C CYS A 24 -4.00 5.22 -0.36
N ALA A 25 -4.27 4.77 -1.59
CA ALA A 25 -3.57 5.25 -2.78
C ALA A 25 -4.62 5.85 -3.71
N SER A 26 -4.66 7.17 -3.77
CA SER A 26 -5.64 7.94 -4.54
C SER A 26 -5.14 8.19 -5.95
N VAL A 27 -6.04 8.09 -6.93
CA VAL A 27 -5.78 8.49 -8.32
C VAL A 27 -6.94 9.35 -8.82
N PRO A 28 -6.75 10.20 -9.85
CA PRO A 28 -7.86 10.93 -10.44
C PRO A 28 -8.99 9.99 -10.83
N LEU A 29 -10.24 10.40 -10.58
CA LEU A 29 -11.42 9.54 -10.82
C LEU A 29 -11.50 9.03 -12.27
N ALA A 30 -11.03 9.83 -13.23
CA ALA A 30 -10.95 9.47 -14.64
C ALA A 30 -9.99 8.30 -14.94
N ASP A 31 -8.94 8.14 -14.13
CA ASP A 31 -7.92 7.08 -14.28
C ASP A 31 -8.28 5.81 -13.48
N GLY A 32 -9.15 5.95 -12.48
CA GLY A 32 -9.56 4.88 -11.56
C GLY A 32 -9.85 3.54 -12.24
N PRO A 33 -10.69 3.50 -13.30
CA PRO A 33 -11.01 2.24 -13.99
C PRO A 33 -9.80 1.50 -14.56
N ALA A 34 -8.94 2.22 -15.26
CA ALA A 34 -7.81 1.61 -15.94
C ALA A 34 -6.70 1.23 -14.95
N VAL A 35 -6.55 1.99 -13.85
CA VAL A 35 -5.69 1.62 -12.72
C VAL A 35 -6.22 0.38 -11.99
N TRP A 36 -7.53 0.30 -11.76
CA TRP A 36 -8.17 -0.89 -11.17
C TRP A 36 -7.93 -2.14 -12.03
N ASP A 37 -8.04 -2.01 -13.34
CA ASP A 37 -7.79 -3.12 -14.27
C ASP A 37 -6.35 -3.64 -14.20
N ALA A 38 -5.37 -2.74 -14.11
CA ALA A 38 -3.98 -3.11 -13.94
C ALA A 38 -3.71 -3.77 -12.57
N ILE A 39 -4.36 -3.27 -11.51
CA ILE A 39 -4.24 -3.79 -10.14
C ILE A 39 -4.89 -5.17 -10.00
N ARG A 40 -6.15 -5.33 -10.42
CA ARG A 40 -6.94 -6.55 -10.18
C ARG A 40 -6.32 -7.79 -10.81
N ALA A 41 -5.51 -7.59 -11.86
CA ALA A 41 -4.81 -8.66 -12.55
C ALA A 41 -3.63 -9.25 -11.76
N LYS A 42 -2.96 -8.48 -10.88
CA LYS A 42 -1.66 -8.88 -10.31
C LYS A 42 -1.39 -8.48 -8.86
N HIS A 43 -2.16 -7.56 -8.29
CA HIS A 43 -1.81 -6.86 -7.06
C HIS A 43 -2.87 -6.94 -5.95
N LEU A 44 -3.88 -7.79 -6.12
CA LEU A 44 -4.91 -7.98 -5.09
C LEU A 44 -4.36 -8.66 -3.85
N ALA A 45 -4.89 -8.22 -2.71
CA ALA A 45 -4.68 -8.89 -1.44
C ALA A 45 -5.31 -10.30 -1.44
N PRO A 46 -4.80 -11.23 -0.61
CA PRO A 46 -5.50 -12.48 -0.29
C PRO A 46 -6.94 -12.20 0.15
N GLN A 47 -7.85 -13.14 -0.13
CA GLN A 47 -9.30 -12.96 0.04
C GLN A 47 -9.69 -12.45 1.45
N GLN A 48 -9.03 -12.94 2.51
CA GLN A 48 -9.28 -12.53 3.89
C GLN A 48 -8.97 -11.06 4.21
N PHE A 49 -8.16 -10.40 3.38
CA PHE A 49 -7.83 -8.99 3.49
C PHE A 49 -8.55 -8.13 2.44
N GLN A 50 -9.44 -8.74 1.64
CA GLN A 50 -10.20 -7.99 0.66
C GLN A 50 -11.38 -7.29 1.34
N VAL A 51 -11.57 -6.02 1.00
CA VAL A 51 -12.62 -5.15 1.50
C VAL A 51 -13.50 -4.68 0.34
N ARG A 52 -14.68 -4.16 0.67
CA ARG A 52 -15.56 -3.49 -0.28
C ARG A 52 -15.75 -2.04 0.14
N PRO A 53 -15.65 -1.09 -0.80
CA PRO A 53 -15.90 0.31 -0.48
C PRO A 53 -17.38 0.50 -0.10
N HIS A 54 -17.66 1.45 0.79
CA HIS A 54 -19.03 1.87 1.08
C HIS A 54 -19.67 2.58 -0.11
N ILE A 55 -18.90 3.43 -0.79
CA ILE A 55 -19.26 4.10 -2.03
C ILE A 55 -18.22 3.69 -3.08
N GLY A 56 -18.57 2.72 -3.91
CA GLY A 56 -17.68 2.22 -4.97
C GLY A 56 -17.97 2.86 -6.32
N MET A 57 -17.00 2.78 -7.25
CA MET A 57 -17.27 3.12 -8.65
C MET A 57 -18.36 2.22 -9.24
N GLY A 58 -19.27 2.81 -10.01
CA GLY A 58 -20.26 2.07 -10.78
C GLY A 58 -19.60 1.05 -11.73
N THR A 59 -20.25 -0.09 -11.94
CA THR A 59 -19.73 -1.18 -12.78
C THR A 59 -19.43 -0.74 -14.22
N ASP A 60 -20.19 0.22 -14.74
CA ASP A 60 -20.04 0.75 -16.10
C ASP A 60 -18.78 1.59 -16.25
N LEU A 61 -18.30 2.21 -15.16
CA LEU A 61 -17.06 2.96 -15.15
C LEU A 61 -15.85 2.04 -15.17
N LEU A 62 -15.96 0.81 -14.63
CA LEU A 62 -14.89 -0.19 -14.57
C LEU A 62 -14.71 -0.98 -15.89
N ALA A 63 -15.31 -0.53 -16.99
CA ALA A 63 -15.07 -1.10 -18.31
C ALA A 63 -13.59 -0.90 -18.71
N PRO A 64 -12.94 -1.90 -19.32
CA PRO A 64 -11.53 -1.81 -19.69
C PRO A 64 -11.32 -0.65 -20.67
N LYS A 65 -10.73 0.44 -20.19
CA LYS A 65 -10.15 1.49 -21.05
C LYS A 65 -8.67 1.15 -21.25
N ALA A 66 -8.10 1.66 -22.35
CA ALA A 66 -6.72 1.42 -22.77
C ALA A 66 -5.73 1.33 -21.59
N THR A 67 -4.70 0.49 -21.72
CA THR A 67 -3.70 0.19 -20.67
C THR A 67 -3.21 1.44 -19.97
N ALA A 68 -3.85 1.84 -18.86
CA ALA A 68 -3.34 2.93 -18.06
C ALA A 68 -2.10 2.45 -17.33
N GLN A 69 -1.09 3.29 -17.35
CA GLN A 69 0.08 3.06 -16.54
C GLN A 69 -0.28 3.32 -15.09
N ILE A 70 -0.04 2.34 -14.22
CA ILE A 70 -0.12 2.56 -12.76
C ILE A 70 0.74 3.78 -12.41
N PRO A 71 0.17 4.82 -11.77
CA PRO A 71 0.89 6.04 -11.44
C PRO A 71 2.15 5.75 -10.61
N PRO A 72 3.22 6.56 -10.74
CA PRO A 72 4.50 6.29 -10.08
C PRO A 72 4.39 6.07 -8.57
N LEU A 73 3.52 6.81 -7.89
CA LEU A 73 3.32 6.68 -6.44
C LEU A 73 2.72 5.31 -6.07
N VAL A 74 1.61 4.94 -6.72
CA VAL A 74 0.95 3.64 -6.54
C VAL A 74 1.93 2.50 -6.85
N ARG A 75 2.69 2.63 -7.95
CA ARG A 75 3.73 1.67 -8.34
C ARG A 75 4.81 1.53 -7.27
N GLY A 76 5.16 2.61 -6.57
CA GLY A 76 6.07 2.61 -5.44
C GLY A 76 5.57 1.70 -4.31
N TYR A 77 4.31 1.84 -3.91
CA TYR A 77 3.71 0.99 -2.86
C TYR A 77 3.68 -0.49 -3.27
N LEU A 78 3.29 -0.77 -4.51
CA LEU A 78 3.28 -2.14 -5.03
C LEU A 78 4.68 -2.77 -5.07
N ARG A 79 5.70 -1.98 -5.43
CA ARG A 79 7.10 -2.42 -5.40
C ARG A 79 7.62 -2.67 -3.98
N LEU A 80 7.13 -1.91 -3.00
CA LEU A 80 7.45 -2.16 -1.60
C LEU A 80 6.81 -3.46 -1.07
N GLY A 81 5.83 -4.03 -1.79
CA GLY A 81 5.17 -5.28 -1.40
C GLY A 81 3.72 -5.11 -0.97
N ALA A 82 3.17 -3.89 -1.09
CA ALA A 82 1.79 -3.60 -0.73
C ALA A 82 0.81 -4.35 -1.62
N TRP A 83 -0.32 -4.70 -1.04
CA TRP A 83 -1.51 -5.16 -1.73
C TRP A 83 -2.53 -4.05 -1.88
N VAL A 84 -3.38 -4.20 -2.89
CA VAL A 84 -4.63 -3.47 -2.98
C VAL A 84 -5.74 -4.40 -2.51
N CYS A 85 -6.54 -3.92 -1.57
CA CYS A 85 -7.50 -4.74 -0.85
C CYS A 85 -8.87 -4.80 -1.52
N GLY A 86 -9.08 -4.22 -2.70
CA GLY A 86 -10.36 -4.33 -3.38
C GLY A 86 -10.61 -3.20 -4.38
N PRO A 87 -11.83 -3.12 -4.92
CA PRO A 87 -12.25 -2.03 -5.78
C PRO A 87 -12.09 -0.69 -5.05
N PRO A 88 -11.77 0.40 -5.77
CA PRO A 88 -11.59 1.69 -5.15
C PRO A 88 -12.91 2.29 -4.67
N ALA A 89 -12.83 3.09 -3.61
CA ALA A 89 -13.89 4.00 -3.22
C ALA A 89 -13.90 5.23 -4.14
N VAL A 90 -15.07 5.86 -4.29
CA VAL A 90 -15.17 7.18 -4.91
C VAL A 90 -15.12 8.22 -3.81
N ASP A 91 -14.21 9.18 -3.96
CA ASP A 91 -14.12 10.37 -3.13
C ASP A 91 -14.48 11.60 -4.00
N ASP A 92 -15.73 12.05 -3.88
CA ASP A 92 -16.26 13.17 -4.65
C ASP A 92 -15.69 14.53 -4.18
N ASP A 93 -15.32 14.64 -2.89
CA ASP A 93 -14.76 15.87 -2.33
C ASP A 93 -13.37 16.16 -2.91
N PHE A 94 -12.62 15.11 -3.21
CA PHE A 94 -11.28 15.20 -3.81
C PHE A 94 -11.23 14.82 -5.31
N GLY A 95 -12.34 14.39 -5.90
CA GLY A 95 -12.41 13.96 -7.31
C GLY A 95 -11.50 12.76 -7.61
N CYS A 96 -11.38 11.83 -6.67
CA CYS A 96 -10.43 10.71 -6.73
C CYS A 96 -11.12 9.34 -6.62
N ALA A 97 -10.43 8.33 -7.15
CA ALA A 97 -10.67 6.93 -6.85
C ALA A 97 -9.62 6.46 -5.83
N ASP A 98 -10.08 6.00 -4.67
CA ASP A 98 -9.25 5.65 -3.53
C ASP A 98 -9.11 4.15 -3.37
N PHE A 99 -7.90 3.64 -3.60
CA PHE A 99 -7.57 2.24 -3.37
C PHE A 99 -7.11 2.04 -1.93
N PHE A 100 -7.83 1.20 -1.17
CA PHE A 100 -7.32 0.76 0.13
C PHE A 100 -6.10 -0.14 -0.08
N VAL A 101 -4.97 0.25 0.52
CA VAL A 101 -3.69 -0.45 0.41
C VAL A 101 -3.24 -0.98 1.76
N LEU A 102 -2.66 -2.18 1.74
CA LEU A 102 -2.12 -2.84 2.92
C LEU A 102 -0.71 -3.30 2.64
N LEU A 103 0.24 -2.94 3.49
CA LEU A 103 1.63 -3.36 3.44
C LEU A 103 1.95 -4.25 4.65
N PRO A 104 1.96 -5.58 4.46
CA PRO A 104 2.47 -6.51 5.45
C PRO A 104 3.98 -6.33 5.62
N MET A 105 4.45 -6.23 6.87
CA MET A 105 5.86 -5.97 7.15
C MET A 105 6.78 -7.13 6.75
N ASP A 106 6.26 -8.36 6.68
CA ASP A 106 6.96 -9.56 6.19
C ASP A 106 7.17 -9.57 4.66
N ARG A 107 6.44 -8.73 3.93
CA ARG A 107 6.55 -8.57 2.47
C ARG A 107 7.41 -7.39 2.06
N VAL A 108 7.80 -6.54 3.00
CA VAL A 108 8.59 -5.34 2.67
C VAL A 108 9.93 -5.79 2.14
N ASP A 109 10.28 -5.30 0.94
CA ASP A 109 11.61 -5.54 0.38
C ASP A 109 12.68 -5.03 1.37
N GLN A 110 13.51 -5.94 1.86
CA GLN A 110 14.51 -5.67 2.89
C GLN A 110 15.52 -4.60 2.48
N ARG A 111 15.73 -4.35 1.18
CA ARG A 111 16.60 -3.26 0.71
C ARG A 111 16.00 -1.90 1.05
N TYR A 112 14.68 -1.77 0.96
CA TYR A 112 13.97 -0.55 1.35
C TYR A 112 13.91 -0.37 2.86
N LEU A 113 13.72 -1.46 3.62
CA LEU A 113 13.87 -1.40 5.08
C LEU A 113 15.25 -0.88 5.47
N LYS A 114 16.33 -1.41 4.88
CA LYS A 114 17.70 -0.93 5.14
C LYS A 114 17.93 0.51 4.72
N PHE A 115 17.36 0.93 3.59
CA PHE A 115 17.44 2.32 3.13
C PHE A 115 16.72 3.30 4.08
N PHE A 116 15.53 2.96 4.55
CA PHE A 116 14.72 3.82 5.42
C PHE A 116 15.12 3.78 6.88
N LEU A 117 15.57 2.62 7.38
CA LEU A 117 16.01 2.47 8.76
C LEU A 117 17.43 3.03 8.98
N GLY A 118 18.22 3.22 7.91
CA GLY A 118 19.67 3.41 8.06
C GLY A 118 20.29 2.16 8.68
N SER A 119 21.61 2.16 8.91
CA SER A 119 22.23 1.16 9.79
C SER A 119 21.69 1.36 11.21
N VAL A 120 20.51 0.81 11.49
CA VAL A 120 20.13 0.50 12.86
C VAL A 120 21.13 -0.57 13.26
N ASP A 121 22.19 -0.17 13.96
CA ASP A 121 23.07 -1.12 14.61
C ASP A 121 22.19 -2.05 15.43
N ALA A 122 22.18 -3.32 15.02
CA ALA A 122 21.38 -4.40 15.59
C ALA A 122 21.96 -4.82 16.96
N SER A 123 22.20 -3.86 17.86
CA SER A 123 22.76 -4.10 19.20
C SER A 123 21.74 -3.91 20.33
N VAL A 124 20.44 -3.89 20.02
CA VAL A 124 19.40 -3.99 21.05
C VAL A 124 18.49 -5.17 20.72
N GLY A 125 18.87 -6.33 21.26
CA GLY A 125 18.15 -7.59 21.08
C GLY A 125 18.73 -8.79 21.83
N GLU A 126 19.58 -8.60 22.84
CA GLU A 126 19.84 -9.63 23.86
C GLU A 126 19.34 -9.07 25.20
N GLY A 127 18.20 -9.58 25.68
CA GLY A 127 17.61 -9.11 26.93
C GLY A 127 16.28 -9.77 27.26
N GLY A 128 16.31 -11.05 27.63
CA GLY A 128 15.22 -11.76 28.29
C GLY A 128 14.84 -13.03 27.53
N GLY A 129 15.21 -14.24 27.93
CA GLY A 129 15.51 -14.71 29.27
C GLY A 129 14.73 -16.01 29.42
N ALA A 130 15.44 -17.13 29.44
CA ALA A 130 14.87 -18.44 29.69
C ALA A 130 14.11 -18.46 31.03
N ARG A 131 12.84 -18.85 30.99
CA ARG A 131 12.14 -19.74 31.93
C ARG A 131 10.67 -19.88 31.53
#